data_AF-A0AAN6IFJ6-F1
#
_entry.id   AF-A0AAN6IFJ6-F1
#
_cell.length_a   1.000
_cell.length_b   1.000
_cell.length_c   1.000
_cell.angle_alpha   90.00
_cell.angle_beta   90.00
_cell.angle_gamma   90.00
#
_symmetry.space_group_name_H-M   'P 1'
#
loop_
_entity.id
_entity.type
_entity.pdbx_description
1 polymer ?
#
loop_
_entity_poly.entity_id
_entity_poly.type
_entity_poly.pdbx_seq_one_letter_code
_entity_poly.pdbx_strand_id
1 'polypeptide(L)'
;MPVAGLAPLADSATALDEYEYVFEDVWQSRTHPDPELYSPVYDGRTDHENDAFPYVQRDHLRLLLQMMQSVINIWLRQITDDLRPKDETVVLDSLCSQILDMPSARKPDLACSNDFMYEACRLTSVLMVQSVEQFVSWRDAAQGTTLVAEIKAALAKTELDGLWGKNIGLLYWVVLVLHCAAFETREYPFAHALQTRIHFQLTYEYRDWHGAVKPMLVLKDVMCVP
;
A
#
# COMPACT_ATOMS: atom_id res chain seq x y z
N MET A 1 7.24 26.22 -4.91
CA MET A 1 7.14 24.96 -4.14
C MET A 1 6.36 25.27 -2.87
N PRO A 2 5.31 24.51 -2.52
CA PRO A 2 4.63 24.70 -1.24
C PRO A 2 5.64 24.44 -0.10
N VAL A 3 5.64 25.33 0.89
CA VAL A 3 6.51 25.27 2.07
C VAL A 3 5.89 24.25 3.04
N ALA A 4 6.65 23.25 3.47
CA ALA A 4 6.22 22.33 4.52
C ALA A 4 5.93 23.13 5.80
N GLY A 5 4.71 23.03 6.34
CA GLY A 5 4.35 23.62 7.65
C GLY A 5 3.22 24.65 7.67
N LEU A 6 2.51 24.91 6.57
CA LEU A 6 1.31 25.78 6.59
C LEU A 6 0.01 25.05 6.92
N ALA A 7 -0.03 23.72 6.77
CA ALA A 7 -1.12 22.92 7.32
C ALA A 7 -0.78 22.57 8.78
N PRO A 8 -1.71 22.78 9.73
CA PRO A 8 -1.54 22.22 11.07
C PRO A 8 -1.31 20.71 10.97
N LEU A 9 -0.55 20.15 11.92
CA LEU A 9 -0.42 18.70 12.03
C LEU A 9 -1.83 18.13 12.17
N ALA A 10 -2.25 17.31 11.20
CA ALA A 10 -3.55 16.66 11.25
C ALA A 10 -3.60 15.78 12.50
N ASP A 11 -4.58 16.00 13.38
CA ASP A 11 -4.86 15.11 14.51
C ASP A 11 -5.57 13.87 13.96
N SER A 12 -4.99 12.68 14.14
CA SER A 12 -5.57 11.44 13.64
C SER A 12 -6.97 11.20 14.21
N ALA A 13 -7.22 11.69 15.42
CA ALA A 13 -8.48 11.53 16.14
C ALA A 13 -9.62 12.40 15.57
N THR A 14 -9.30 13.54 14.95
CA THR A 14 -10.31 14.47 14.40
C THR A 14 -10.29 14.57 12.88
N ALA A 15 -9.21 14.13 12.23
CA ALA A 15 -9.03 14.27 10.79
C ALA A 15 -10.12 13.54 9.99
N LEU A 16 -10.65 12.42 10.48
CA LEU A 16 -11.74 11.74 9.77
C LEU A 16 -13.02 12.60 9.78
N ASP A 17 -13.41 13.12 10.95
CA ASP A 17 -14.60 13.97 11.12
C ASP A 17 -14.47 15.29 10.36
N GLU A 18 -13.27 15.89 10.33
CA GLU A 18 -12.97 17.10 9.56
C GLU A 18 -13.12 16.87 8.06
N TYR A 19 -12.65 15.74 7.55
CA TYR A 19 -12.82 15.37 6.14
C TYR A 19 -14.26 14.96 5.85
N GLU A 20 -14.95 14.28 6.76
CA GLU A 20 -16.38 13.98 6.65
C GLU A 20 -17.19 15.25 6.46
N TYR A 21 -16.97 16.27 7.29
CA TYR A 21 -17.63 17.55 7.16
C TYR A 21 -17.39 18.25 5.81
N VAL A 22 -16.20 18.10 5.22
CA VAL A 22 -15.82 18.75 3.97
C VAL A 22 -16.33 18.01 2.73
N PHE A 23 -16.30 16.68 2.77
CA PHE A 23 -16.58 15.83 1.61
C PHE A 23 -17.97 15.18 1.61
N GLU A 24 -18.67 15.15 2.76
CA GLU A 24 -20.07 14.75 2.78
C GLU A 24 -20.96 15.87 2.22
N ASP A 25 -21.51 15.61 1.03
CA ASP A 25 -22.61 16.38 0.47
C ASP A 25 -23.95 15.71 0.86
N VAL A 26 -24.92 16.52 1.27
CA VAL A 26 -26.32 16.13 1.55
C VAL A 26 -26.95 15.40 0.34
N TRP A 27 -26.45 15.64 -0.87
CA TRP A 27 -26.97 15.07 -2.12
C TRP A 27 -26.19 13.87 -2.66
N GLN A 28 -25.06 13.48 -2.04
CA GLN A 28 -24.23 12.35 -2.47
C GLN A 28 -23.82 11.49 -1.27
N SER A 29 -24.79 10.79 -0.68
CA SER A 29 -24.51 9.81 0.37
C SER A 29 -23.90 8.51 -0.19
N ARG A 30 -22.64 8.27 0.23
CA ARG A 30 -21.84 7.03 0.33
C ARG A 30 -22.19 5.79 -0.53
N THR A 31 -21.16 5.21 -1.15
CA THR A 31 -20.96 3.74 -1.12
C THR A 31 -20.37 3.36 0.23
N HIS A 32 -20.84 2.25 0.82
CA HIS A 32 -20.42 1.83 2.16
C HIS A 32 -18.89 1.61 2.22
N PRO A 33 -18.15 2.28 3.11
CA PRO A 33 -16.71 2.01 3.27
C PRO A 33 -16.53 0.59 3.79
N ASP A 34 -15.93 -0.27 2.97
CA ASP A 34 -15.56 -1.63 3.38
C ASP A 34 -14.42 -1.57 4.41
N PRO A 35 -14.56 -2.16 5.62
CA PRO A 35 -13.54 -2.13 6.66
C PRO A 35 -12.19 -2.74 6.28
N GLU A 36 -12.08 -3.48 5.16
CA GLU A 36 -10.83 -4.10 4.70
C GLU A 36 -9.87 -3.14 3.97
N LEU A 37 -9.84 -1.86 4.37
CA LEU A 37 -8.92 -0.81 3.85
C LEU A 37 -7.42 -1.11 4.01
N TYR A 38 -7.06 -2.15 4.77
CA TYR A 38 -5.69 -2.66 4.88
C TYR A 38 -5.34 -3.68 3.80
N SER A 39 -6.30 -4.03 2.96
CA SER A 39 -6.11 -4.94 1.85
C SER A 39 -5.49 -4.18 0.67
N PRO A 40 -4.41 -4.70 0.04
CA PRO A 40 -3.87 -4.17 -1.21
C PRO A 40 -4.86 -4.32 -2.39
N VAL A 41 -6.13 -4.65 -2.13
CA VAL A 41 -7.15 -4.97 -3.13
C VAL A 41 -8.37 -4.04 -3.05
N TYR A 42 -8.33 -3.02 -2.21
CA TYR A 42 -9.46 -2.12 -2.02
C TYR A 42 -9.76 -1.28 -3.28
N ASP A 43 -10.84 -1.56 -4.01
CA ASP A 43 -11.21 -0.81 -5.22
C ASP A 43 -12.45 0.07 -5.08
N GLY A 44 -13.00 0.19 -3.87
CA GLY A 44 -14.14 1.04 -3.54
C GLY A 44 -15.49 0.61 -4.15
N ARG A 45 -15.59 -0.55 -4.81
CA ARG A 45 -16.84 -1.03 -5.42
C ARG A 45 -17.55 -2.08 -4.56
N THR A 46 -18.88 -1.99 -4.52
CA THR A 46 -19.81 -2.87 -3.79
C THR A 46 -20.10 -4.22 -4.47
N ASP A 47 -19.45 -4.55 -5.58
CA ASP A 47 -19.73 -5.81 -6.29
C ASP A 47 -19.12 -6.99 -5.52
N HIS A 48 -19.99 -7.73 -4.82
CA HIS A 48 -19.69 -8.93 -4.03
C HIS A 48 -19.37 -10.16 -4.90
N GLU A 49 -18.38 -10.06 -5.80
CA GLU A 49 -17.81 -11.28 -6.36
C GLU A 49 -17.01 -12.00 -5.25
N ASN A 50 -17.22 -13.31 -5.07
CA ASN A 50 -16.54 -14.15 -4.05
C ASN A 50 -15.01 -14.25 -4.23
N ASP A 51 -14.44 -13.54 -5.19
CA ASP A 51 -13.02 -13.49 -5.44
C ASP A 51 -12.41 -12.26 -4.78
N ALA A 52 -11.45 -12.45 -3.88
CA ALA A 52 -10.69 -11.39 -3.25
C ALA A 52 -9.80 -10.59 -4.22
N PHE A 53 -9.56 -11.07 -5.44
CA PHE A 53 -8.74 -10.41 -6.47
C PHE A 53 -9.37 -10.52 -7.88
N PRO A 54 -10.61 -10.01 -8.09
CA PRO A 54 -11.40 -10.30 -9.29
C PRO A 54 -10.78 -9.72 -10.58
N TYR A 55 -9.87 -8.76 -10.44
CA TYR A 55 -9.20 -8.08 -11.56
C TYR A 55 -7.75 -8.52 -11.78
N VAL A 56 -7.27 -9.45 -10.96
CA VAL A 56 -5.91 -9.99 -11.06
C VAL A 56 -5.95 -11.26 -11.90
N GLN A 57 -5.75 -11.09 -13.20
CA GLN A 57 -5.76 -12.19 -14.18
C GLN A 57 -4.44 -12.97 -14.23
N ARG A 58 -3.38 -12.46 -13.60
CA ARG A 58 -2.03 -13.03 -13.68
C ARG A 58 -1.74 -13.85 -12.43
N ASP A 59 -1.47 -15.14 -12.61
CA ASP A 59 -1.27 -16.09 -11.50
C ASP A 59 -0.12 -15.66 -10.56
N HIS A 60 0.98 -15.17 -11.11
CA HIS A 60 2.14 -14.73 -10.31
C HIS A 60 1.83 -13.50 -9.45
N LEU A 61 1.04 -12.56 -9.96
CA LEU A 61 0.61 -11.39 -9.19
C LEU A 61 -0.40 -11.83 -8.12
N ARG A 62 -1.35 -12.70 -8.47
CA ARG A 62 -2.35 -13.20 -7.52
C ARG A 62 -1.72 -13.93 -6.34
N LEU A 63 -0.75 -14.82 -6.61
CA LEU A 63 0.01 -15.52 -5.58
C LEU A 63 0.73 -14.54 -4.66
N LEU A 64 1.40 -13.54 -5.22
CA LEU A 64 2.08 -12.50 -4.44
C LEU A 64 1.12 -11.77 -3.51
N LEU A 65 -0.04 -11.35 -4.01
CA LEU A 65 -1.01 -10.61 -3.22
C LEU A 65 -1.62 -11.45 -2.09
N GLN A 66 -1.84 -12.75 -2.30
CA GLN A 66 -2.25 -13.68 -1.25
C GLN A 66 -1.20 -13.79 -0.13
N MET A 67 0.08 -13.84 -0.49
CA MET A 67 1.17 -13.84 0.48
C MET A 67 1.27 -12.51 1.24
N MET A 68 1.15 -11.38 0.52
CA MET A 68 1.12 -10.04 1.13
C MET A 68 -0.03 -9.89 2.13
N GLN A 69 -1.24 -10.30 1.77
CA GLN A 69 -2.40 -10.26 2.66
C GLN A 69 -2.13 -11.08 3.93
N SER A 70 -1.50 -12.25 3.79
CA SER A 70 -1.14 -13.09 4.93
C SER A 70 -0.14 -12.39 5.86
N VAL A 71 0.88 -11.72 5.30
CA VAL A 71 1.86 -10.93 6.07
C VAL A 71 1.18 -9.78 6.79
N ILE A 72 0.32 -9.01 6.11
CA ILE A 72 -0.43 -7.90 6.71
C ILE A 72 -1.31 -8.39 7.86
N ASN A 73 -2.03 -9.49 7.67
CA ASN A 73 -2.90 -10.05 8.71
C ASN A 73 -2.11 -10.54 9.93
N ILE A 74 -0.90 -11.10 9.74
CA ILE A 74 -0.01 -11.48 10.85
C ILE A 74 0.49 -10.21 11.56
N TRP A 75 0.94 -9.21 10.81
CA TRP A 75 1.45 -7.96 11.36
C TRP A 75 0.40 -7.19 12.17
N LEU A 76 -0.84 -7.06 11.66
CA LEU A 76 -1.94 -6.43 12.38
C LEU A 76 -2.25 -7.14 13.70
N ARG A 77 -2.20 -8.47 13.72
CA ARG A 77 -2.38 -9.27 14.94
C ARG A 77 -1.23 -9.04 15.93
N GLN A 78 0.02 -8.98 15.47
CA GLN A 78 1.17 -8.69 16.33
C GLN A 78 1.15 -7.30 16.96
N ILE A 79 0.56 -6.30 16.30
CA ILE A 79 0.41 -4.95 16.86
C ILE A 79 -0.75 -4.89 17.87
N THR A 80 -1.77 -5.73 17.70
CA THR A 80 -2.98 -5.73 18.54
C THR A 80 -2.86 -6.62 19.76
N ASP A 81 -2.18 -7.77 19.65
CA ASP A 81 -1.99 -8.74 20.73
C ASP A 81 -0.55 -8.68 21.29
N ASP A 82 -0.42 -8.37 22.59
CA ASP A 82 0.87 -8.33 23.32
C ASP A 82 1.61 -9.70 23.35
N LEU A 83 0.94 -10.79 22.98
CA LEU A 83 1.48 -12.15 23.02
C LEU A 83 1.73 -12.67 21.61
N ARG A 84 2.96 -12.51 21.10
CA ARG A 84 3.41 -13.15 19.84
C ARG A 84 3.30 -14.68 19.94
N PRO A 85 2.41 -15.35 19.18
CA PRO A 85 2.39 -16.80 19.16
C PRO A 85 3.64 -17.31 18.43
N LYS A 86 4.39 -18.26 19.04
CA LYS A 86 5.59 -18.86 18.45
C LYS A 86 5.35 -19.56 17.10
N ASP A 87 4.11 -19.92 16.81
CA ASP A 87 3.75 -20.58 15.54
C ASP A 87 3.67 -19.58 14.37
N GLU A 88 3.40 -18.30 14.65
CA GLU A 88 3.28 -17.27 13.61
C GLU A 88 4.63 -16.80 13.09
N THR A 89 5.69 -16.86 13.91
CA THR A 89 7.05 -16.53 13.46
C THR A 89 7.53 -17.51 12.40
N VAL A 90 7.23 -18.81 12.56
CA VAL A 90 7.60 -19.85 11.57
C VAL A 90 6.86 -19.66 10.25
N VAL A 91 5.58 -19.29 10.31
CA VAL A 91 4.76 -19.01 9.12
C VAL A 91 5.28 -17.76 8.41
N LEU A 92 5.61 -16.71 9.17
CA LEU A 92 6.18 -15.48 8.64
C LEU A 92 7.53 -15.75 7.96
N ASP A 93 8.46 -16.47 8.60
CA ASP A 93 9.77 -16.80 8.00
C ASP A 93 9.63 -17.57 6.67
N SER A 94 8.67 -18.49 6.61
CA SER A 94 8.35 -19.23 5.39
C SER A 94 7.78 -18.32 4.29
N LEU A 95 6.83 -17.43 4.64
CA LEU A 95 6.26 -16.46 3.70
C LEU A 95 7.31 -15.46 3.20
N CYS A 96 8.16 -14.96 4.10
CA CYS A 96 9.27 -14.07 3.79
C CYS A 96 10.22 -14.71 2.78
N SER A 97 10.63 -15.95 3.02
CA SER A 97 11.49 -16.72 2.12
C SER A 97 10.84 -16.89 0.74
N GLN A 98 9.56 -17.27 0.70
CA GLN A 98 8.81 -17.43 -0.56
C GLN A 98 8.70 -16.14 -1.36
N ILE A 99 8.40 -15.00 -0.71
CA ILE A 99 8.31 -13.68 -1.36
C ILE A 99 9.68 -13.26 -1.91
N LEU A 100 10.76 -13.49 -1.14
CA LEU A 100 12.13 -13.17 -1.55
C LEU A 100 12.60 -14.01 -2.75
N ASP A 101 12.18 -15.28 -2.81
CA ASP A 101 12.52 -16.21 -3.89
C ASP A 101 11.72 -15.97 -5.18
N MET A 102 10.70 -15.10 -5.15
CA MET A 102 9.90 -14.82 -6.33
C MET A 102 10.72 -14.17 -7.47
N PRO A 103 10.47 -14.56 -8.73
CA PRO A 103 11.24 -14.08 -9.87
C PRO A 103 11.04 -12.60 -10.14
N SER A 104 12.11 -11.86 -10.43
CA SER A 104 12.00 -10.46 -10.88
C SER A 104 11.51 -10.38 -12.33
N ALA A 105 10.61 -9.43 -12.60
CA ALA A 105 10.15 -9.12 -13.95
C ALA A 105 11.26 -8.61 -14.90
N ARG A 106 12.42 -8.25 -14.35
CA ARG A 106 13.60 -7.83 -15.11
C ARG A 106 14.34 -9.00 -15.75
N LYS A 107 14.13 -10.23 -15.26
CA LYS A 107 14.74 -11.42 -15.85
C LYS A 107 14.03 -11.76 -17.16
N PRO A 108 14.75 -11.94 -18.28
CA PRO A 108 14.14 -12.38 -19.54
C PRO A 108 13.64 -13.82 -19.42
N ASP A 109 12.73 -14.20 -20.32
CA ASP A 109 12.24 -15.58 -20.53
C ASP A 109 11.47 -16.21 -19.34
N LEU A 110 10.90 -15.39 -18.47
CA LEU A 110 10.02 -15.81 -17.37
C LEU A 110 8.57 -15.40 -17.65
N ALA A 111 7.62 -16.09 -17.02
CA ALA A 111 6.19 -15.75 -17.11
C ALA A 111 5.87 -14.33 -16.61
N CYS A 112 6.67 -13.80 -15.67
CA CYS A 112 6.54 -12.44 -15.14
C CYS A 112 7.40 -11.40 -15.89
N SER A 113 8.12 -11.77 -16.94
CA SER A 113 9.00 -10.84 -17.66
C SER A 113 8.22 -9.63 -18.19
N ASN A 114 8.77 -8.43 -18.01
CA ASN A 114 8.14 -7.14 -18.35
C ASN A 114 6.83 -6.81 -17.61
N ASP A 115 6.42 -7.60 -16.62
CA ASP A 115 5.31 -7.23 -15.73
C ASP A 115 5.79 -6.29 -14.62
N PHE A 116 5.85 -5.00 -14.93
CA PHE A 116 6.30 -3.99 -13.97
C PHE A 116 5.26 -3.64 -12.89
N MET A 117 3.98 -3.99 -13.08
CA MET A 117 2.98 -3.90 -12.02
C MET A 117 3.30 -4.91 -10.92
N TYR A 118 3.53 -6.16 -11.34
CA TYR A 118 4.00 -7.21 -10.45
C TYR A 118 5.35 -6.86 -9.82
N GLU A 119 6.30 -6.33 -10.57
CA GLU A 119 7.61 -5.98 -10.01
C GLU A 119 7.51 -4.89 -8.93
N ALA A 120 6.65 -3.87 -9.14
CA ALA A 120 6.40 -2.86 -8.13
C ALA A 120 5.79 -3.48 -6.87
N CYS A 121 4.80 -4.36 -7.03
CA CYS A 121 4.21 -5.09 -5.90
C CYS A 121 5.27 -5.92 -5.19
N ARG A 122 6.07 -6.71 -5.92
CA ARG A 122 7.08 -7.64 -5.40
C ARG A 122 8.12 -6.89 -4.57
N LEU A 123 8.67 -5.80 -5.10
CA LEU A 123 9.66 -4.99 -4.39
C LEU A 123 9.07 -4.33 -3.14
N THR A 124 7.82 -3.87 -3.20
CA THR A 124 7.10 -3.37 -2.03
C THR A 124 6.90 -4.47 -0.98
N SER A 125 6.54 -5.70 -1.38
CA SER A 125 6.40 -6.82 -0.47
C SER A 125 7.71 -7.17 0.23
N VAL A 126 8.84 -7.12 -0.49
CA VAL A 126 10.17 -7.33 0.09
C VAL A 126 10.44 -6.31 1.18
N LEU A 127 10.16 -5.03 0.93
CA LEU A 127 10.34 -3.98 1.92
C LEU A 127 9.44 -4.17 3.15
N MET A 128 8.17 -4.53 2.93
CA MET A 128 7.23 -4.83 4.01
C MET A 128 7.71 -6.00 4.86
N VAL A 129 8.15 -7.09 4.23
CA VAL A 129 8.70 -8.27 4.89
C VAL A 129 9.89 -7.89 5.77
N GLN A 130 10.85 -7.13 5.23
CA GLN A 130 12.03 -6.71 5.99
C GLN A 130 11.67 -5.85 7.21
N SER A 131 10.69 -4.96 7.05
CA SER A 131 10.17 -4.14 8.14
C SER A 131 9.49 -4.96 9.24
N VAL A 132 8.67 -5.96 8.88
CA VAL A 132 8.03 -6.84 9.85
C VAL A 132 9.06 -7.75 10.54
N GLU A 133 10.00 -8.31 9.80
CA GLU A 133 11.06 -9.19 10.33
C GLU A 133 11.96 -8.46 11.34
N GLN A 134 12.35 -7.23 11.02
CA GLN A 134 13.24 -6.42 11.86
C GLN A 134 12.48 -5.61 12.92
N PHE A 135 11.15 -5.57 12.83
CA PHE A 135 10.28 -4.73 13.65
C PHE A 135 10.69 -3.25 13.62
N VAL A 136 10.88 -2.72 12.40
CA VAL A 136 11.27 -1.32 12.17
C VAL A 136 10.33 -0.67 11.16
N SER A 137 10.34 0.66 11.06
CA SER A 137 9.55 1.38 10.06
C SER A 137 9.97 1.02 8.63
N TRP A 138 9.08 1.21 7.63
CA TRP A 138 9.44 1.02 6.22
C TRP A 138 10.59 1.93 5.78
N ARG A 139 10.73 3.10 6.40
CA ARG A 139 11.84 4.02 6.17
C ARG A 139 13.16 3.42 6.64
N ASP A 140 13.18 2.88 7.85
CA ASP A 140 14.38 2.30 8.44
C ASP A 140 14.77 1.00 7.71
N ALA A 141 13.79 0.16 7.37
CA ALA A 141 14.01 -1.04 6.56
C ALA A 141 14.58 -0.71 5.16
N ALA A 142 14.17 0.43 4.58
CA ALA A 142 14.68 0.89 3.31
C ALA A 142 16.09 1.50 3.38
N GLN A 143 16.54 1.90 4.58
CA GLN A 143 17.79 2.64 4.75
C GLN A 143 19.00 1.79 4.33
N GLY A 144 19.85 2.37 3.47
CA GLY A 144 21.04 1.68 2.96
C GLY A 144 20.77 0.63 1.88
N THR A 145 19.52 0.46 1.45
CA THR A 145 19.13 -0.45 0.36
C THR A 145 18.87 0.31 -0.96
N THR A 146 18.69 -0.43 -2.06
CA THR A 146 18.26 0.13 -3.36
C THR A 146 16.74 0.05 -3.56
N LEU A 147 15.98 -0.50 -2.60
CA LEU A 147 14.57 -0.86 -2.78
C LEU A 147 13.71 0.33 -3.20
N VAL A 148 13.84 1.49 -2.55
CA VAL A 148 13.07 2.70 -2.88
C VAL A 148 13.30 3.13 -4.34
N ALA A 149 14.57 3.14 -4.77
CA ALA A 149 14.92 3.49 -6.14
C ALA A 149 14.41 2.43 -7.14
N GLU A 150 14.40 1.16 -6.76
CA GLU A 150 13.91 0.07 -7.60
C GLU A 150 12.39 0.04 -7.73
N ILE A 151 11.65 0.32 -6.65
CA ILE A 151 10.18 0.45 -6.66
C ILE A 151 9.80 1.63 -7.56
N LYS A 152 10.46 2.79 -7.38
CA LYS A 152 10.28 3.94 -8.27
C LYS A 152 10.54 3.56 -9.73
N ALA A 153 11.63 2.84 -10.01
CA ALA A 153 11.98 2.44 -11.37
C ALA A 153 10.98 1.44 -11.96
N ALA A 154 10.39 0.56 -11.16
CA ALA A 154 9.31 -0.33 -11.57
C ALA A 154 8.04 0.49 -11.91
N LEU A 155 7.59 1.36 -11.00
CA LEU A 155 6.44 2.24 -11.22
C LEU A 155 6.60 3.14 -12.45
N ALA A 156 7.79 3.68 -12.68
CA ALA A 156 8.07 4.51 -13.86
C ALA A 156 7.95 3.75 -15.20
N LYS A 157 7.97 2.41 -15.17
CA LYS A 157 7.78 1.55 -16.34
C LYS A 157 6.35 1.02 -16.47
N THR A 158 5.48 1.39 -15.53
CA THR A 158 4.05 1.08 -15.59
C THR A 158 3.27 2.18 -16.28
N GLU A 159 2.08 1.84 -16.81
CA GLU A 159 1.16 2.82 -17.38
C GLU A 159 0.42 3.57 -16.26
N LEU A 160 1.05 4.64 -15.75
CA LEU A 160 0.46 5.48 -14.70
C LEU A 160 -0.60 6.45 -15.22
N ASP A 161 -0.74 6.62 -16.53
CA ASP A 161 -1.72 7.51 -17.15
C ASP A 161 -3.13 6.90 -17.22
N GLY A 162 -3.32 5.72 -16.61
CA GLY A 162 -4.61 5.14 -16.24
C GLY A 162 -4.69 4.62 -14.80
N LEU A 163 -3.87 5.18 -13.87
CA LEU A 163 -3.76 4.91 -12.41
C LEU A 163 -4.45 3.62 -11.94
N TRP A 164 -3.92 2.55 -12.51
CA TRP A 164 -4.31 1.15 -12.43
C TRP A 164 -5.78 0.74 -12.56
N GLY A 165 -6.68 1.63 -12.97
CA GLY A 165 -8.07 1.32 -13.27
C GLY A 165 -8.72 0.56 -12.11
N LYS A 166 -9.10 -0.69 -12.34
CA LYS A 166 -9.69 -1.54 -11.29
C LYS A 166 -8.73 -1.99 -10.18
N ASN A 167 -7.43 -1.81 -10.38
CA ASN A 167 -6.39 -2.09 -9.38
C ASN A 167 -5.88 -0.80 -8.71
N ILE A 168 -6.68 0.29 -8.69
CA ILE A 168 -6.29 1.56 -8.07
C ILE A 168 -5.94 1.41 -6.58
N GLY A 169 -6.64 0.52 -5.85
CA GLY A 169 -6.28 0.16 -4.47
C GLY A 169 -4.90 -0.42 -4.31
N LEU A 170 -4.54 -1.33 -5.22
CA LEU A 170 -3.21 -1.93 -5.24
C LEU A 170 -2.14 -0.88 -5.51
N LEU A 171 -2.40 0.02 -6.46
CA LEU A 171 -1.51 1.15 -6.72
C LEU A 171 -1.37 2.02 -5.49
N TYR A 172 -2.49 2.34 -4.86
CA TYR A 172 -2.54 3.18 -3.68
C TYR A 172 -1.68 2.61 -2.56
N TRP A 173 -1.80 1.32 -2.28
CA TRP A 173 -0.98 0.63 -1.29
C TRP A 173 0.52 0.67 -1.62
N VAL A 174 0.89 0.34 -2.85
CA VAL A 174 2.29 0.35 -3.30
C VAL A 174 2.91 1.75 -3.16
N VAL A 175 2.16 2.79 -3.55
CA VAL A 175 2.63 4.18 -3.52
C VAL A 175 2.65 4.73 -2.11
N LEU A 176 1.74 4.30 -1.24
CA LEU A 176 1.73 4.64 0.17
C LEU A 176 2.98 4.11 0.89
N VAL A 177 3.31 2.83 0.70
CA VAL A 177 4.58 2.26 1.24
C VAL A 177 5.79 3.02 0.69
N LEU A 178 5.82 3.28 -0.61
CA LEU A 178 6.92 4.03 -1.23
C LEU A 178 7.01 5.46 -0.67
N HIS A 179 5.88 6.14 -0.46
CA HIS A 179 5.82 7.50 0.05
C HIS A 179 6.44 7.60 1.44
N CYS A 180 6.09 6.67 2.33
CA CYS A 180 6.64 6.58 3.67
C CYS A 180 8.13 6.20 3.66
N ALA A 181 8.49 5.16 2.91
CA ALA A 181 9.87 4.68 2.84
C ALA A 181 10.83 5.70 2.21
N ALA A 182 10.33 6.49 1.25
CA ALA A 182 11.11 7.50 0.57
C ALA A 182 11.22 8.81 1.36
N PHE A 183 10.59 8.96 2.52
CA PHE A 183 10.62 10.22 3.27
C PHE A 183 12.07 10.69 3.54
N GLU A 184 12.33 11.98 3.30
CA GLU A 184 13.67 12.60 3.34
C GLU A 184 14.70 12.05 2.32
N THR A 185 14.29 11.24 1.35
CA THR A 185 15.15 10.78 0.24
C THR A 185 14.89 11.57 -1.05
N ARG A 186 15.78 11.41 -2.04
CA ARG A 186 15.62 12.04 -3.37
C ARG A 186 14.44 11.48 -4.16
N GLU A 187 13.94 10.30 -3.80
CA GLU A 187 12.78 9.65 -4.42
C GLU A 187 11.45 10.19 -3.88
N TYR A 188 11.45 10.88 -2.72
CA TYR A 188 10.24 11.40 -2.09
C TYR A 188 9.33 12.23 -3.01
N PRO A 189 9.83 13.18 -3.83
CA PRO A 189 8.95 14.02 -4.64
C PRO A 189 8.14 13.21 -5.66
N PHE A 190 8.72 12.11 -6.19
CA PHE A 190 8.01 11.22 -7.11
C PHE A 190 6.88 10.49 -6.37
N ALA A 191 7.18 9.89 -5.23
CA ALA A 191 6.21 9.16 -4.43
C ALA A 191 5.07 10.07 -3.95
N HIS A 192 5.41 11.27 -3.49
CA HIS A 192 4.44 12.27 -3.03
C HIS A 192 3.52 12.75 -4.15
N ALA A 193 4.07 13.11 -5.31
CA ALA A 193 3.26 13.54 -6.45
C ALA A 193 2.30 12.44 -6.92
N LEU A 194 2.76 11.18 -6.93
CA LEU A 194 1.93 10.04 -7.32
C LEU A 194 0.84 9.76 -6.27
N GLN A 195 1.18 9.82 -4.99
CA GLN A 195 0.23 9.65 -3.88
C GLN A 195 -0.90 10.69 -3.96
N THR A 196 -0.55 11.98 -4.15
CA THR A 196 -1.54 13.05 -4.31
C THR A 196 -2.46 12.85 -5.52
N ARG A 197 -1.93 12.35 -6.64
CA ARG A 197 -2.75 12.03 -7.82
C ARG A 197 -3.75 10.90 -7.52
N ILE A 198 -3.33 9.85 -6.81
CA ILE A 198 -4.20 8.73 -6.46
C ILE A 198 -5.28 9.18 -5.47
N HIS A 199 -4.94 10.01 -4.48
CA HIS A 199 -5.96 10.60 -3.59
C HIS A 199 -7.00 11.40 -4.34
N PHE A 200 -6.59 12.26 -5.26
CA PHE A 200 -7.52 13.02 -6.07
C PHE A 200 -8.46 12.09 -6.85
N GLN A 201 -7.91 11.04 -7.45
CA GLN A 201 -8.67 10.04 -8.20
C GLN A 201 -9.70 9.32 -7.31
N LEU A 202 -9.28 8.80 -6.15
CA LEU A 202 -10.15 8.09 -5.22
C LEU A 202 -11.26 9.01 -4.68
N THR A 203 -10.90 10.21 -4.23
CA THR A 203 -11.85 11.17 -3.64
C THR A 203 -12.89 11.66 -4.64
N TYR A 204 -12.49 12.04 -5.86
CA TYR A 204 -13.39 12.74 -6.77
C TYR A 204 -13.95 11.87 -7.89
N GLU A 205 -13.19 10.91 -8.41
CA GLU A 205 -13.66 10.05 -9.50
C GLU A 205 -14.38 8.81 -8.96
N TYR A 206 -13.80 8.16 -7.95
CA TYR A 206 -14.41 6.99 -7.29
C TYR A 206 -15.37 7.37 -6.16
N ARG A 207 -15.43 8.66 -5.77
CA ARG A 207 -16.25 9.20 -4.68
C ARG A 207 -15.99 8.52 -3.34
N ASP A 208 -14.73 8.17 -3.11
CA ASP A 208 -14.30 7.37 -1.99
C ASP A 208 -13.17 8.07 -1.21
N TRP A 209 -13.57 9.13 -0.53
CA TRP A 209 -12.66 9.91 0.31
C TRP A 209 -12.25 9.13 1.58
N HIS A 210 -13.07 8.18 2.05
CA HIS A 210 -12.71 7.29 3.16
C HIS A 210 -11.54 6.38 2.76
N GLY A 211 -11.64 5.74 1.59
CA GLY A 211 -10.58 5.04 0.86
C GLY A 211 -9.28 5.83 0.77
N ALA A 212 -9.42 7.09 0.37
CA ALA A 212 -8.29 7.99 0.22
C ALA A 212 -7.63 8.37 1.56
N VAL A 213 -8.40 8.54 2.65
CA VAL A 213 -7.89 9.18 3.88
C VAL A 213 -7.57 8.17 4.98
N LYS A 214 -8.43 7.18 5.22
CA LYS A 214 -8.33 6.29 6.39
C LYS A 214 -7.02 5.48 6.44
N PRO A 215 -6.48 4.92 5.33
CA PRO A 215 -5.24 4.14 5.39
C PRO A 215 -4.04 5.00 5.79
N MET A 216 -4.01 6.28 5.40
CA MET A 216 -2.96 7.20 5.83
C MET A 216 -3.03 7.51 7.33
N LEU A 217 -4.24 7.75 7.85
CA LEU A 217 -4.43 8.05 9.26
C LEU A 217 -3.98 6.86 10.12
N VAL A 218 -4.36 5.64 9.73
CA VAL A 218 -3.94 4.45 10.47
C VAL A 218 -2.43 4.24 10.40
N LEU A 219 -1.83 4.37 9.21
CA LEU A 219 -0.38 4.17 9.08
C LEU A 219 0.43 5.22 9.81
N LYS A 220 -0.05 6.47 9.92
CA LYS A 220 0.56 7.47 10.80
C LYS A 220 0.61 6.96 12.24
N ASP A 221 -0.48 6.39 12.74
CA ASP A 221 -0.55 5.89 14.10
C ASP A 221 0.32 4.65 14.30
N VAL A 222 0.45 3.79 13.29
CA VAL A 222 1.30 2.58 13.33
C VAL A 222 2.79 2.90 13.18
N MET A 223 3.18 3.84 12.32
CA MET A 223 4.58 4.24 12.12
C MET A 223 5.13 5.16 13.21
N CYS A 224 4.25 5.74 14.04
CA CYS A 224 4.64 6.55 15.20
C CYS A 224 4.85 5.72 16.47
N VAL A 225 4.66 4.39 16.42
CA VAL A 225 5.02 3.51 17.54
C VAL A 225 6.55 3.30 17.51
N PRO A 226 7.27 3.69 18.58
CA PRO A 226 8.73 3.61 18.64
C PRO A 226 9.28 2.19 18.68
#